data_AF-A0A9D6XNB9-F1
#
_entry.id   AF-A0A9D6XNB9-F1
#
_cell.length_a   1.000
_cell.length_b   1.000
_cell.length_c   1.000
_cell.angle_alpha   90.00
_cell.angle_beta   90.00
_cell.angle_gamma   90.00
#
_symmetry.space_group_name_H-M   'P 1'
#
loop_
_entity.id
_entity.type
_entity.pdbx_description
1 polymer ?
#
loop_
_entity_poly.entity_id
_entity_poly.type
_entity_poly.pdbx_seq_one_letter_code
_entity_poly.pdbx_strand_id
1 'polypeptide(L)'
;MNPRVVPLLLFAPFVAAAVLASARPSVSPLPARSNGSPAPPSDPGAYAGAETCAECHEEVARLVARTPHGAARVSARIPEALRGCEGCHGPGTAHVEAGGDPERILRLSAATPGERAGVCLGCHEGQDERINFRRSEHMGSQVACDACHAPHGEGAHDRLLRREPNDLCFSCHTEVRNAFALPFHHRVPEGAMKCIDCHNQHGGFARQQRLFGTDPACVKCHSDKQGPFTFEHLALRLEGCMGCHLPHGSNNPRLLTRSEVRFLCLECHSRIVSPGEEFPTVGTPSFHNLNQARYQNCTTCHVMIHGSNISDVFFE
;
A
#
# COMPACT_ATOMS: atom_id res chain seq x y z
N MET A 1 31.28 77.98 29.90
CA MET A 1 31.62 77.36 28.60
C MET A 1 30.50 76.41 28.23
N ASN A 2 29.67 76.79 27.27
CA ASN A 2 28.43 76.08 26.90
C ASN A 2 28.74 74.75 26.19
N PRO A 3 28.00 73.66 26.48
CA PRO A 3 28.19 72.38 25.83
C PRO A 3 27.52 72.42 24.45
N ARG A 4 28.27 72.07 23.40
CA ARG A 4 27.71 71.80 22.08
C ARG A 4 27.37 70.32 21.99
N VAL A 5 26.07 70.05 22.01
CA VAL A 5 25.43 68.76 21.74
C VAL A 5 25.71 68.39 20.29
N VAL A 6 26.38 67.26 20.05
CA VAL A 6 26.50 66.63 18.72
C VAL A 6 25.52 65.45 18.70
N PRO A 7 24.55 65.40 17.78
CA PRO A 7 23.59 64.31 17.74
C PRO A 7 24.26 63.07 17.13
N LEU A 8 24.27 61.98 17.90
CA LEU A 8 24.68 60.66 17.44
C LEU A 8 23.58 60.11 16.52
N LEU A 9 23.80 60.17 15.21
CA LEU A 9 22.94 59.53 14.21
C LEU A 9 23.04 58.01 14.38
N LEU A 10 22.03 57.42 15.02
CA LEU A 10 21.80 55.99 15.07
C LEU A 10 21.48 55.49 13.64
N PHE A 11 22.47 54.90 12.98
CA PHE A 11 22.26 54.07 11.80
C PHE A 11 21.59 52.76 12.24
N ALA A 12 20.26 52.70 12.13
CA ALA A 12 19.54 51.44 12.16
C ALA A 12 19.82 50.69 10.85
N PRO A 13 20.31 49.44 10.87
CA PRO A 13 20.38 48.66 9.64
C PRO A 13 18.95 48.27 9.27
N PHE A 14 18.44 48.87 8.20
CA PHE A 14 17.26 48.36 7.50
C PHE A 14 17.64 47.00 6.90
N VAL A 15 17.43 45.92 7.65
CA VAL A 15 17.35 44.57 7.07
C VAL A 15 16.00 44.50 6.37
N ALA A 16 15.98 44.88 5.09
CA ALA A 16 14.87 44.57 4.22
C ALA A 16 14.78 43.04 4.12
N ALA A 17 13.83 42.46 4.84
CA ALA A 17 13.42 41.08 4.63
C ALA A 17 12.78 41.00 3.24
N ALA A 18 13.60 40.74 2.23
CA ALA A 18 13.14 40.31 0.93
C ALA A 18 12.49 38.94 1.13
N VAL A 19 11.16 38.94 1.28
CA VAL A 19 10.35 37.73 1.12
C VAL A 19 10.50 37.31 -0.34
N LEU A 20 11.49 36.46 -0.60
CA LEU A 20 11.58 35.69 -1.83
C LEU A 20 10.39 34.72 -1.81
N ALA A 21 9.24 35.21 -2.25
CA ALA A 21 8.14 34.37 -2.69
C ALA A 21 8.70 33.45 -3.77
N SER A 22 9.02 32.22 -3.36
CA SER A 22 9.38 31.15 -4.28
C SER A 22 8.11 30.86 -5.07
N ALA A 23 7.96 31.52 -6.21
CA ALA A 23 6.93 31.21 -7.19
C ALA A 23 7.19 29.76 -7.61
N ARG A 24 6.45 28.84 -7.00
CA ARG A 24 6.35 27.47 -7.50
C ARG A 24 5.94 27.61 -8.96
N PRO A 25 6.68 27.03 -9.93
CA PRO A 25 6.23 27.04 -11.30
C PRO A 25 4.82 26.45 -11.28
N SER A 26 3.84 27.23 -11.73
CA SER A 26 2.50 26.74 -11.97
C SER A 26 2.65 25.66 -13.03
N VAL A 27 2.64 24.40 -12.60
CA VAL A 27 2.46 23.29 -13.51
C VAL A 27 1.05 23.48 -14.05
N SER A 28 0.95 24.05 -15.26
CA SER A 28 -0.31 24.07 -16.00
C SER A 28 -0.88 22.65 -15.96
N PRO A 29 -2.16 22.45 -15.60
CA PRO A 29 -2.76 21.14 -15.68
C PRO A 29 -2.55 20.65 -17.11
N LEU A 30 -1.91 19.48 -17.26
CA LEU A 30 -1.93 18.78 -18.53
C LEU A 30 -3.39 18.71 -18.98
N PRO A 31 -3.71 19.05 -20.25
CA PRO A 31 -5.07 18.91 -20.73
C PRO A 31 -5.49 17.46 -20.48
N ALA A 32 -6.59 17.30 -19.75
CA ALA A 32 -7.17 16.00 -19.49
C ALA A 32 -7.53 15.36 -20.84
N ARG A 33 -6.63 14.54 -21.37
CA ARG A 33 -7.01 13.52 -22.34
C ARG A 33 -7.97 12.60 -21.58
N SER A 34 -9.16 12.43 -22.14
CA SER A 34 -10.22 11.60 -21.58
C SER A 34 -9.67 10.23 -21.19
N ASN A 35 -9.60 9.95 -19.89
CA ASN A 35 -9.24 8.65 -19.31
C ASN A 35 -10.37 7.62 -19.46
N GLY A 36 -10.99 7.56 -20.64
CA GLY A 36 -11.85 6.47 -21.03
C GLY A 36 -11.12 5.64 -22.05
N SER A 37 -11.00 4.33 -21.82
CA SER A 37 -10.86 3.39 -22.93
C SER A 37 -11.91 3.78 -23.99
N PRO A 38 -11.57 3.80 -25.29
CA PRO A 38 -12.57 4.08 -26.33
C PRO A 38 -13.77 3.18 -26.09
N ALA A 39 -14.97 3.77 -26.04
CA ALA A 39 -16.19 2.97 -25.95
C ALA A 39 -16.17 1.96 -27.11
N PRO A 40 -16.50 0.68 -26.86
CA PRO A 40 -16.50 -0.33 -27.92
C PRO A 40 -17.37 0.19 -29.08
N PRO A 41 -16.88 0.12 -30.33
CA PRO A 41 -17.68 0.55 -31.47
C PRO A 41 -18.98 -0.24 -31.51
N SER A 42 -20.07 0.46 -31.81
CA SER A 42 -21.44 -0.07 -31.84
C SER A 42 -21.75 -0.91 -33.08
N ASP A 43 -20.78 -1.09 -33.98
CA ASP A 43 -20.93 -1.87 -35.21
C ASP A 43 -20.53 -3.34 -34.97
N PRO A 44 -21.47 -4.30 -35.03
CA PRO A 44 -21.17 -5.72 -34.92
C PRO A 44 -20.17 -6.21 -35.98
N GLY A 45 -20.08 -5.56 -37.15
CA GLY A 45 -19.14 -5.92 -38.21
C GLY A 45 -17.67 -5.62 -37.90
N ALA A 46 -17.39 -4.81 -36.87
CA ALA A 46 -16.03 -4.52 -36.44
C ALA A 46 -15.37 -5.69 -35.67
N TYR A 47 -16.16 -6.68 -35.25
CA TYR A 47 -15.71 -7.82 -34.46
C TYR A 47 -15.56 -9.07 -35.33
N ALA A 48 -14.39 -9.71 -35.25
CA ALA A 48 -14.05 -10.91 -36.01
C ALA A 48 -14.52 -12.20 -35.33
N GLY A 49 -14.80 -12.17 -34.02
CA GLY A 49 -15.17 -13.34 -33.24
C GLY A 49 -13.96 -14.17 -32.78
N ALA A 50 -14.12 -14.83 -31.62
CA ALA A 50 -13.02 -15.54 -30.97
C ALA A 50 -12.56 -16.79 -31.75
N GLU A 51 -13.46 -17.42 -32.50
CA GLU A 51 -13.17 -18.59 -33.35
C GLU A 51 -12.18 -18.23 -34.45
N THR A 52 -12.38 -17.08 -35.13
CA THR A 52 -11.47 -16.55 -36.15
C THR A 52 -10.08 -16.29 -35.58
N CYS A 53 -10.00 -15.75 -34.35
CA CYS A 53 -8.71 -15.54 -33.69
C CYS A 53 -7.97 -16.86 -33.42
N ALA A 54 -8.70 -17.93 -33.07
CA ALA A 54 -8.13 -19.22 -32.71
C ALA A 54 -7.52 -19.97 -33.91
N GLU A 55 -7.94 -19.67 -35.14
CA GLU A 55 -7.35 -20.26 -36.36
C GLU A 55 -5.88 -19.87 -36.55
N CYS A 56 -5.50 -18.64 -36.15
CA CYS A 56 -4.12 -18.15 -36.24
C CYS A 56 -3.38 -18.18 -34.88
N HIS A 57 -4.10 -18.04 -33.76
CA HIS A 57 -3.54 -17.97 -32.41
C HIS A 57 -3.95 -19.18 -31.54
N GLU A 58 -3.87 -20.38 -32.11
CA GLU A 58 -4.39 -21.62 -31.51
C GLU A 58 -3.85 -21.86 -30.09
N GLU A 59 -2.56 -21.68 -29.88
CA GLU A 59 -1.95 -21.93 -28.57
C GLU A 59 -2.44 -20.95 -27.50
N VAL A 60 -2.50 -19.66 -27.84
CA VAL A 60 -3.00 -18.62 -26.92
C VAL A 60 -4.48 -18.84 -26.63
N ALA A 61 -5.29 -19.15 -27.65
CA ALA A 61 -6.70 -19.48 -27.48
C ALA A 61 -6.89 -20.67 -26.53
N ARG A 62 -6.06 -21.72 -26.66
CA ARG A 62 -6.07 -22.90 -25.80
C ARG A 62 -5.71 -22.58 -24.34
N LEU A 63 -4.74 -21.70 -24.12
CA LEU A 63 -4.33 -21.29 -22.78
C LEU A 63 -5.41 -20.41 -22.12
N VAL A 64 -5.89 -19.38 -22.82
CA VAL A 64 -6.95 -18.47 -22.33
C VAL A 64 -8.21 -19.24 -22.00
N ALA A 65 -8.59 -20.24 -22.81
CA ALA A 65 -9.78 -21.07 -22.55
C ALA A 65 -9.76 -21.79 -21.18
N ARG A 66 -8.58 -21.99 -20.58
CA ARG A 66 -8.41 -22.61 -19.26
C ARG A 66 -8.42 -21.61 -18.10
N THR A 67 -8.48 -20.33 -18.40
CA THR A 67 -8.51 -19.25 -17.40
C THR A 67 -9.95 -18.86 -17.05
N PRO A 68 -10.17 -18.14 -15.93
CA PRO A 68 -11.45 -17.50 -15.64
C PRO A 68 -11.94 -16.56 -16.76
N HIS A 69 -11.02 -15.93 -17.50
CA HIS A 69 -11.38 -15.07 -18.65
C HIS A 69 -11.91 -15.90 -19.84
N GLY A 70 -11.35 -17.09 -20.07
CA GLY A 70 -11.89 -18.06 -21.04
C GLY A 70 -13.31 -18.51 -20.68
N ALA A 71 -13.59 -18.75 -19.39
CA ALA A 71 -14.93 -19.07 -18.92
C ALA A 71 -15.89 -17.86 -19.02
N ALA A 72 -15.39 -16.64 -18.85
CA ALA A 72 -16.18 -15.42 -18.94
C ALA A 72 -16.75 -15.17 -20.34
N ARG A 73 -16.18 -15.78 -21.40
CA ARG A 73 -16.65 -15.65 -22.79
C ARG A 73 -18.09 -16.10 -23.03
N VAL A 74 -18.64 -16.94 -22.15
CA VAL A 74 -20.04 -17.43 -22.24
C VAL A 74 -20.91 -16.89 -21.10
N SER A 75 -20.38 -16.00 -20.27
CA SER A 75 -21.09 -15.45 -19.13
C SER A 75 -22.11 -14.40 -19.56
N ALA A 76 -23.39 -14.68 -19.31
CA ALA A 76 -24.47 -13.72 -19.55
C ALA A 76 -24.34 -12.40 -18.75
N ARG A 77 -23.48 -12.37 -17.72
CA ARG A 77 -23.20 -11.17 -16.91
C ARG A 77 -22.23 -10.20 -17.58
N ILE A 78 -21.47 -10.65 -18.58
CA ILE A 78 -20.55 -9.82 -19.34
C ILE A 78 -21.24 -9.39 -20.63
N PRO A 79 -21.25 -8.09 -21.01
CA PRO A 79 -21.77 -7.65 -22.30
C PRO A 79 -21.09 -8.39 -23.46
N GLU A 80 -21.84 -8.74 -24.51
CA GLU A 80 -21.32 -9.52 -25.65
C GLU A 80 -20.05 -8.90 -26.25
N ALA A 81 -20.05 -7.57 -26.44
CA ALA A 81 -18.91 -6.82 -26.96
C ALA A 81 -17.64 -6.86 -26.09
N LEU A 82 -17.74 -7.36 -24.85
CA LEU A 82 -16.63 -7.51 -23.90
C LEU A 82 -16.24 -8.97 -23.68
N ARG A 83 -16.76 -9.91 -24.49
CA ARG A 83 -16.45 -11.33 -24.40
C ARG A 83 -15.35 -11.72 -25.38
N GLY A 84 -14.65 -12.81 -25.06
CA GLY A 84 -13.61 -13.37 -25.93
C GLY A 84 -12.38 -12.48 -26.06
N CYS A 85 -11.59 -12.71 -27.11
CA CYS A 85 -10.33 -12.03 -27.36
C CYS A 85 -10.50 -10.51 -27.47
N GLU A 86 -11.57 -10.10 -28.15
CA GLU A 86 -11.84 -8.70 -28.51
C GLU A 86 -12.32 -7.86 -27.31
N GLY A 87 -12.75 -8.52 -26.22
CA GLY A 87 -13.04 -7.82 -24.97
C GLY A 87 -11.80 -7.20 -24.31
N CYS A 88 -10.60 -7.70 -24.63
CA CYS A 88 -9.32 -7.14 -24.16
C CYS A 88 -8.49 -6.52 -25.29
N HIS A 89 -8.59 -7.05 -26.50
CA HIS A 89 -7.81 -6.62 -27.67
C HIS A 89 -8.57 -5.66 -28.60
N GLY A 90 -9.82 -5.32 -28.25
CA GLY A 90 -10.68 -4.50 -29.09
C GLY A 90 -11.14 -5.24 -30.36
N PRO A 91 -11.89 -4.56 -31.23
CA PRO A 91 -12.42 -5.13 -32.46
C PRO A 91 -11.30 -5.56 -33.42
N GLY A 92 -11.35 -6.80 -33.89
CA GLY A 92 -10.27 -7.46 -34.63
C GLY A 92 -10.44 -7.53 -36.15
N THR A 93 -11.58 -7.12 -36.73
CA THR A 93 -11.81 -7.27 -38.18
C THR A 93 -10.72 -6.62 -39.03
N ALA A 94 -10.30 -5.39 -38.69
CA ALA A 94 -9.25 -4.68 -39.43
C ALA A 94 -7.88 -5.39 -39.38
N HIS A 95 -7.60 -6.09 -38.27
CA HIS A 95 -6.39 -6.90 -38.12
C HIS A 95 -6.46 -8.16 -38.97
N VAL A 96 -7.60 -8.85 -38.98
CA VAL A 96 -7.82 -10.06 -39.78
C VAL A 96 -7.75 -9.74 -41.29
N GLU A 97 -8.44 -8.70 -41.75
CA GLU A 97 -8.46 -8.29 -43.16
C GLU A 97 -7.09 -7.86 -43.68
N ALA A 98 -6.25 -7.32 -42.80
CA ALA A 98 -4.88 -6.95 -43.13
C ALA A 98 -3.89 -8.13 -43.05
N GLY A 99 -4.37 -9.37 -42.92
CA GLY A 99 -3.54 -10.56 -42.86
C GLY A 99 -2.80 -10.75 -41.53
N GLY A 100 -3.37 -10.24 -40.43
CA GLY A 100 -2.79 -10.35 -39.09
C GLY A 100 -1.84 -9.20 -38.72
N ASP A 101 -2.01 -8.02 -39.30
CA ASP A 101 -1.17 -6.85 -39.00
C ASP A 101 -1.34 -6.43 -37.52
N PRO A 102 -0.28 -6.53 -36.69
CA PRO A 102 -0.36 -6.22 -35.28
C PRO A 102 -0.68 -4.75 -34.96
N GLU A 103 -0.47 -3.82 -35.89
CA GLU A 103 -0.77 -2.40 -35.67
C GLU A 103 -2.26 -2.07 -35.83
N ARG A 104 -3.07 -3.04 -36.31
CA ARG A 104 -4.52 -2.90 -36.52
C ARG A 104 -5.38 -3.54 -35.41
N ILE A 105 -4.77 -3.86 -34.27
CA ILE A 105 -5.45 -4.41 -33.08
C ILE A 105 -4.85 -3.82 -31.81
N LEU A 106 -5.61 -3.79 -30.70
CA LEU A 106 -5.04 -3.33 -29.44
C LEU A 106 -4.04 -4.35 -28.91
N ARG A 107 -2.76 -3.96 -28.96
CA ARG A 107 -1.66 -4.69 -28.34
C ARG A 107 -1.38 -4.12 -26.97
N LEU A 108 -1.86 -4.83 -25.94
CA LEU A 108 -1.61 -4.46 -24.55
C LEU A 108 -0.10 -4.27 -24.28
N SER A 109 0.77 -5.10 -24.86
CA SER A 109 2.23 -4.97 -24.70
C SER A 109 2.83 -3.66 -25.21
N ALA A 110 2.16 -2.98 -26.15
CA ALA A 110 2.58 -1.69 -26.71
C ALA A 110 1.85 -0.51 -26.05
N ALA A 111 0.80 -0.77 -25.27
CA ALA A 111 0.02 0.24 -24.59
C ALA A 111 0.72 0.73 -23.31
N THR A 112 0.44 1.97 -22.91
CA THR A 112 0.91 2.50 -21.65
C THR A 112 0.33 1.71 -20.45
N PRO A 113 0.99 1.73 -19.28
CA PRO A 113 0.44 1.07 -18.09
C PRO A 113 -0.98 1.52 -17.71
N GLY A 114 -1.30 2.80 -17.91
CA GLY A 114 -2.63 3.34 -17.67
C GLY A 114 -3.69 2.79 -18.64
N GLU A 115 -3.35 2.68 -19.93
CA GLU A 115 -4.22 2.08 -20.95
C GLU A 115 -4.43 0.59 -20.69
N ARG A 116 -3.36 -0.16 -20.38
CA ARG A 116 -3.45 -1.57 -19.99
C ARG A 116 -4.37 -1.78 -18.78
N ALA A 117 -4.17 -0.98 -17.73
CA ALA A 117 -5.04 -1.02 -16.55
C ALA A 117 -6.48 -0.65 -16.91
N GLY A 118 -6.69 0.32 -17.81
CA GLY A 118 -8.01 0.73 -18.30
C GLY A 118 -8.80 -0.40 -18.96
N VAL A 119 -8.14 -1.26 -19.75
CA VAL A 119 -8.78 -2.45 -20.34
C VAL A 119 -9.30 -3.39 -19.25
N CYS A 120 -8.46 -3.73 -18.27
CA CYS A 120 -8.85 -4.62 -17.18
C CYS A 120 -9.96 -4.00 -16.32
N LEU A 121 -9.82 -2.71 -15.98
CA LEU A 121 -10.79 -1.98 -15.18
C LEU A 121 -12.13 -1.80 -15.89
N GLY A 122 -12.19 -1.82 -17.22
CA GLY A 122 -13.46 -1.82 -17.96
C GLY A 122 -14.45 -2.90 -17.49
N CYS A 123 -13.96 -4.02 -16.94
CA CYS A 123 -14.78 -5.06 -16.31
C CYS A 123 -14.51 -5.25 -14.81
N HIS A 124 -13.27 -5.00 -14.34
CA HIS A 124 -12.86 -5.26 -12.96
C HIS A 124 -12.96 -4.03 -12.03
N GLU A 125 -13.40 -2.88 -12.53
CA GLU A 125 -13.67 -1.69 -11.73
C GLU A 125 -14.86 -1.90 -10.79
N GLY A 126 -14.80 -1.29 -9.60
CA GLY A 126 -15.88 -1.38 -8.59
C GLY A 126 -15.91 -2.65 -7.73
N GLN A 127 -14.99 -3.61 -7.94
CA GLN A 127 -14.83 -4.74 -7.00
C GLN A 127 -14.09 -4.25 -5.74
N ASP A 128 -14.52 -4.66 -4.55
CA ASP A 128 -14.03 -4.11 -3.25
C ASP A 128 -12.50 -4.10 -3.14
N GLU A 129 -11.83 -5.18 -3.55
CA GLU A 129 -10.36 -5.26 -3.51
C GLU A 129 -9.68 -4.32 -4.52
N ARG A 130 -10.35 -3.85 -5.58
CA ARG A 130 -9.74 -3.14 -6.73
C ARG A 130 -10.29 -1.73 -6.96
N ILE A 131 -11.23 -1.29 -6.12
CA ILE A 131 -11.94 0.00 -6.27
C ILE A 131 -10.99 1.20 -6.26
N ASN A 132 -9.85 1.09 -5.59
CA ASN A 132 -8.86 2.16 -5.47
C ASN A 132 -7.61 1.94 -6.32
N PHE A 133 -7.59 0.98 -7.26
CA PHE A 133 -6.39 0.66 -8.04
C PHE A 133 -5.80 1.88 -8.75
N ARG A 134 -6.66 2.71 -9.36
CA ARG A 134 -6.24 3.93 -10.05
C ARG A 134 -5.48 4.92 -9.15
N ARG A 135 -5.67 4.83 -7.83
CA ARG A 135 -5.05 5.67 -6.80
C ARG A 135 -4.02 4.92 -5.96
N SER A 136 -3.72 3.67 -6.30
CA SER A 136 -2.76 2.86 -5.58
C SER A 136 -1.33 3.31 -5.87
N GLU A 137 -0.41 3.00 -4.95
CA GLU A 137 1.02 3.26 -5.13
C GLU A 137 1.58 2.50 -6.35
N HIS A 138 1.07 1.29 -6.61
CA HIS A 138 1.43 0.52 -7.80
C HIS A 138 1.06 1.25 -9.09
N MET A 139 -0.16 1.80 -9.18
CA MET A 139 -0.54 2.58 -10.36
C MET A 139 0.25 3.90 -10.44
N GLY A 140 0.50 4.57 -9.30
CA GLY A 140 1.37 5.74 -9.24
C GLY A 140 2.80 5.46 -9.73
N SER A 141 3.28 4.24 -9.49
CA SER A 141 4.56 3.71 -9.96
C SER A 141 4.49 3.02 -11.33
N GLN A 142 3.41 3.23 -12.09
CA GLN A 142 3.21 2.69 -13.44
C GLN A 142 3.21 1.16 -13.56
N VAL A 143 2.86 0.46 -12.48
CA VAL A 143 2.68 -1.00 -12.46
C VAL A 143 1.25 -1.34 -12.88
N ALA A 144 1.08 -1.92 -14.07
CA ALA A 144 -0.21 -2.38 -14.58
C ALA A 144 -0.56 -3.80 -14.11
N CYS A 145 -1.81 -4.21 -14.29
CA CYS A 145 -2.34 -5.50 -13.84
C CYS A 145 -1.53 -6.69 -14.38
N ASP A 146 -1.10 -6.61 -15.63
CA ASP A 146 -0.37 -7.64 -16.36
C ASP A 146 1.11 -7.76 -15.96
N ALA A 147 1.62 -6.86 -15.11
CA ALA A 147 2.92 -7.04 -14.47
C ALA A 147 2.87 -8.15 -13.40
N CYS A 148 1.71 -8.32 -12.77
CA CYS A 148 1.46 -9.33 -11.74
C CYS A 148 0.66 -10.52 -12.27
N HIS A 149 -0.32 -10.27 -13.13
CA HIS A 149 -1.22 -11.28 -13.69
C HIS A 149 -0.81 -11.71 -15.12
N ALA A 150 -1.00 -12.98 -15.45
CA ALA A 150 -0.82 -13.57 -16.76
C ALA A 150 -2.21 -13.92 -17.34
N PRO A 151 -2.90 -12.96 -18.01
CA PRO A 151 -4.26 -13.19 -18.51
C PRO A 151 -4.33 -14.29 -19.59
N HIS A 152 -3.22 -14.56 -20.28
CA HIS A 152 -3.11 -15.66 -21.23
C HIS A 152 -2.94 -17.03 -20.55
N GLY A 153 -2.59 -17.08 -19.26
CA GLY A 153 -2.56 -18.31 -18.46
C GLY A 153 -1.23 -19.06 -18.46
N GLU A 154 -0.22 -18.64 -19.23
CA GLU A 154 1.10 -19.29 -19.22
C GLU A 154 1.81 -19.14 -17.87
N GLY A 155 2.21 -20.27 -17.27
CA GLY A 155 2.94 -20.29 -15.99
C GLY A 155 2.18 -19.65 -14.83
N ALA A 156 0.85 -19.51 -14.95
CA ALA A 156 0.05 -18.75 -14.03
C ALA A 156 -0.30 -19.57 -12.76
N HIS A 157 -0.11 -18.96 -11.60
CA HIS A 157 -0.55 -19.46 -10.30
C HIS A 157 -1.99 -19.02 -9.99
N ASP A 158 -2.46 -19.26 -8.76
CA ASP A 158 -3.77 -18.80 -8.28
C ASP A 158 -4.06 -17.35 -8.69
N ARG A 159 -5.30 -17.09 -9.13
CA ARG A 159 -5.74 -15.78 -9.62
C ARG A 159 -4.89 -15.25 -10.80
N LEU A 160 -4.32 -16.16 -11.58
CA LEU A 160 -3.48 -15.88 -12.75
C LEU A 160 -2.18 -15.15 -12.41
N LEU A 161 -1.60 -15.31 -11.22
CA LEU A 161 -0.35 -14.62 -10.90
C LEU A 161 0.84 -15.21 -11.68
N ARG A 162 1.75 -14.36 -12.15
CA ARG A 162 2.96 -14.78 -12.91
C ARG A 162 3.94 -15.62 -12.09
N ARG A 163 3.86 -15.53 -10.77
CA ARG A 163 4.70 -16.23 -9.79
C ARG A 163 3.89 -16.53 -8.53
N GLU A 164 4.46 -17.31 -7.63
CA GLU A 164 3.95 -17.43 -6.26
C GLU A 164 3.83 -16.02 -5.63
N PRO A 165 2.71 -15.72 -4.92
CA PRO A 165 2.43 -14.41 -4.36
C PRO A 165 3.59 -13.68 -3.65
N ASN A 166 4.31 -14.35 -2.76
CA ASN A 166 5.39 -13.72 -1.99
C ASN A 166 6.60 -13.45 -2.89
N ASP A 167 6.97 -14.43 -3.73
CA ASP A 167 8.07 -14.26 -4.68
C ASP A 167 7.79 -13.17 -5.72
N LEU A 168 6.52 -13.00 -6.12
CA LEU A 168 6.10 -11.90 -6.99
C LEU A 168 6.36 -10.55 -6.33
N CYS A 169 5.92 -10.35 -5.09
CA CYS A 169 6.15 -9.12 -4.34
C CYS A 169 7.66 -8.85 -4.18
N PHE A 170 8.42 -9.88 -3.80
CA PHE A 170 9.86 -9.74 -3.57
C PHE A 170 10.68 -9.50 -4.83
N SER A 171 10.11 -9.69 -6.02
CA SER A 171 10.81 -9.36 -7.28
C SER A 171 11.06 -7.86 -7.43
N CYS A 172 10.30 -7.02 -6.73
CA CYS A 172 10.51 -5.57 -6.66
C CYS A 172 10.80 -5.10 -5.22
N HIS A 173 10.11 -5.65 -4.21
CA HIS A 173 10.27 -5.27 -2.80
C HIS A 173 11.42 -6.01 -2.12
N THR A 174 12.64 -5.81 -2.62
CA THR A 174 13.85 -6.50 -2.16
C THR A 174 14.24 -6.13 -0.73
N GLU A 175 14.03 -4.87 -0.33
CA GLU A 175 14.27 -4.42 1.05
C GLU A 175 13.36 -5.14 2.05
N VAL A 176 12.10 -5.37 1.67
CA VAL A 176 11.14 -6.13 2.49
C VAL A 176 11.56 -7.60 2.55
N ARG A 177 12.00 -8.21 1.44
CA ARG A 177 12.59 -9.56 1.44
C ARG A 177 13.73 -9.66 2.45
N ASN A 178 14.60 -8.65 2.50
CA ASN A 178 15.73 -8.61 3.43
C ASN A 178 15.27 -8.46 4.88
N ALA A 179 14.21 -7.68 5.15
CA ALA A 179 13.65 -7.57 6.49
C ALA A 179 13.12 -8.93 7.01
N PHE A 180 12.48 -9.72 6.15
CA PHE A 180 12.06 -11.08 6.48
C PHE A 180 13.21 -12.07 6.67
N ALA A 181 14.44 -11.72 6.28
CA ALA A 181 15.62 -12.54 6.57
C ALA A 181 16.18 -12.33 7.99
N LEU A 182 15.64 -11.35 8.74
CA LEU A 182 16.05 -11.09 10.13
C LEU A 182 15.58 -12.21 11.08
N PRO A 183 16.24 -12.41 12.24
CA PRO A 183 15.96 -13.55 13.12
C PRO A 183 14.51 -13.66 13.62
N PHE A 184 13.84 -12.52 13.79
CA PHE A 184 12.43 -12.48 14.17
C PHE A 184 11.65 -11.87 13.03
N HIS A 185 10.75 -12.63 12.43
CA HIS A 185 9.86 -12.20 11.36
C HIS A 185 8.54 -12.96 11.44
N HIS A 186 7.50 -12.42 10.82
CA HIS A 186 6.30 -13.18 10.49
C HIS A 186 6.63 -14.22 9.43
N ARG A 187 6.03 -15.41 9.49
CA ARG A 187 6.41 -16.59 8.69
C ARG A 187 5.99 -16.53 7.21
N VAL A 188 6.34 -15.44 6.54
CA VAL A 188 6.08 -15.19 5.10
C VAL A 188 7.04 -16.00 4.21
N PRO A 189 8.37 -16.01 4.45
CA PRO A 189 9.29 -16.81 3.64
C PRO A 189 9.03 -18.33 3.73
N GLU A 190 8.53 -18.79 4.88
CA GLU A 190 8.17 -20.20 5.10
C GLU A 190 6.80 -20.56 4.52
N GLY A 191 6.10 -19.62 3.89
CA GLY A 191 4.82 -19.85 3.23
C GLY A 191 3.62 -20.04 4.17
N ALA A 192 3.77 -19.77 5.47
CA ALA A 192 2.66 -19.85 6.42
C ALA A 192 1.68 -18.67 6.28
N MET A 193 2.12 -17.60 5.60
CA MET A 193 1.32 -16.42 5.30
C MET A 193 1.85 -15.72 4.05
N LYS A 194 0.99 -14.87 3.46
CA LYS A 194 1.27 -14.13 2.24
C LYS A 194 1.27 -12.64 2.48
N CYS A 195 1.98 -11.88 1.65
CA CYS A 195 1.95 -10.42 1.68
C CYS A 195 0.50 -9.88 1.64
N ILE A 196 -0.35 -10.55 0.85
CA ILE A 196 -1.76 -10.20 0.63
C ILE A 196 -2.69 -10.52 1.81
N ASP A 197 -2.20 -11.20 2.85
CA ASP A 197 -2.97 -11.41 4.08
C ASP A 197 -3.04 -10.13 4.92
N CYS A 198 -2.08 -9.22 4.73
CA CYS A 198 -2.01 -7.92 5.41
C CYS A 198 -2.19 -6.74 4.43
N HIS A 199 -1.66 -6.83 3.22
CA HIS A 199 -1.68 -5.73 2.24
C HIS A 199 -2.70 -5.96 1.13
N ASN A 200 -3.37 -4.88 0.71
CA ASN A 200 -4.08 -4.86 -0.57
C ASN A 200 -3.22 -4.17 -1.63
N GLN A 201 -2.59 -4.97 -2.49
CA GLN A 201 -1.75 -4.50 -3.60
C GLN A 201 -2.51 -3.66 -4.63
N HIS A 202 -3.83 -3.74 -4.67
CA HIS A 202 -4.63 -2.95 -5.57
C HIS A 202 -5.11 -1.62 -4.94
N GLY A 203 -4.61 -1.28 -3.75
CA GLY A 203 -5.00 -0.07 -3.02
C GLY A 203 -6.28 -0.24 -2.21
N GLY A 204 -6.20 0.14 -0.93
CA GLY A 204 -7.34 0.27 -0.03
C GLY A 204 -7.72 1.74 0.18
N PHE A 205 -8.60 2.01 1.13
CA PHE A 205 -8.78 3.36 1.67
C PHE A 205 -7.66 3.66 2.68
N ALA A 206 -7.43 4.94 3.03
CA ALA A 206 -6.29 5.37 3.86
C ALA A 206 -6.14 4.60 5.21
N ARG A 207 -7.23 4.08 5.78
CA ARG A 207 -7.25 3.22 6.98
C ARG A 207 -6.74 1.78 6.77
N GLN A 208 -6.68 1.31 5.52
CA GLN A 208 -6.19 -0.01 5.10
C GLN A 208 -4.79 0.08 4.47
N GLN A 209 -4.29 1.30 4.25
CA GLN A 209 -2.98 1.57 3.64
C GLN A 209 -1.98 2.13 4.64
N ARG A 210 -2.46 2.77 5.70
CA ARG A 210 -1.61 3.24 6.80
C ARG A 210 -2.08 2.54 8.07
N LEU A 211 -1.25 1.62 8.53
CA LEU A 211 -1.50 0.84 9.73
C LEU A 211 -1.42 1.80 10.94
N PHE A 212 -2.57 2.31 11.39
CA PHE A 212 -2.68 3.20 12.56
C PHE A 212 -3.76 2.69 13.49
N GLY A 213 -3.54 2.85 14.80
CA GLY A 213 -4.45 2.31 15.80
C GLY A 213 -4.43 0.78 15.85
N THR A 214 -5.48 0.19 16.42
CA THR A 214 -5.71 -1.26 16.36
C THR A 214 -6.06 -1.67 14.93
N ASP A 215 -5.03 -1.99 14.14
CA ASP A 215 -5.22 -2.27 12.73
C ASP A 215 -5.96 -3.59 12.50
N PRO A 216 -7.04 -3.61 11.67
CA PRO A 216 -7.75 -4.83 11.31
C PRO A 216 -6.86 -5.96 10.77
N ALA A 217 -5.76 -5.65 10.08
CA ALA A 217 -4.82 -6.64 9.55
C ALA A 217 -4.11 -7.41 10.66
N CYS A 218 -3.76 -6.73 11.76
CA CYS A 218 -3.09 -7.36 12.90
C CYS A 218 -4.06 -8.26 13.69
N VAL A 219 -5.25 -7.74 14.02
CA VAL A 219 -6.20 -8.44 14.91
C VAL A 219 -6.96 -9.57 14.24
N LYS A 220 -6.90 -9.68 12.91
CA LYS A 220 -7.37 -10.87 12.17
C LYS A 220 -6.73 -12.16 12.71
N CYS A 221 -5.47 -12.08 13.15
CA CYS A 221 -4.76 -13.18 13.80
C CYS A 221 -4.53 -12.93 15.29
N HIS A 222 -4.20 -11.68 15.68
CA HIS A 222 -3.98 -11.27 17.07
C HIS A 222 -5.28 -10.79 17.75
N SER A 223 -6.32 -11.61 17.67
CA SER A 223 -7.66 -11.27 18.17
C SER A 223 -7.70 -11.00 19.68
N ASP A 224 -6.80 -11.63 20.44
CA ASP A 224 -6.63 -11.41 21.86
C ASP A 224 -6.13 -10.00 22.21
N LYS A 225 -5.63 -9.24 21.21
CA LYS A 225 -5.13 -7.87 21.36
C LYS A 225 -6.12 -6.81 20.85
N GLN A 226 -7.31 -7.21 20.38
CA GLN A 226 -8.26 -6.30 19.74
C GLN A 226 -8.99 -5.36 20.70
N GLY A 227 -9.23 -5.80 21.93
CA GLY A 227 -10.15 -5.11 22.84
C GLY A 227 -11.62 -5.28 22.42
N PRO A 228 -12.54 -4.46 22.95
CA PRO A 228 -12.29 -3.31 23.81
C PRO A 228 -11.76 -3.72 25.18
N PHE A 229 -10.74 -3.01 25.66
CA PHE A 229 -10.26 -3.13 27.03
C PHE A 229 -10.84 -1.99 27.88
N THR A 230 -11.15 -2.24 29.15
CA THR A 230 -11.54 -1.17 30.10
C THR A 230 -10.46 -0.09 30.19
N PHE A 231 -9.20 -0.52 30.18
CA PHE A 231 -8.01 0.32 30.16
C PHE A 231 -7.20 0.00 28.90
N GLU A 232 -7.36 0.83 27.87
CA GLU A 232 -6.57 0.73 26.64
C GLU A 232 -5.19 1.39 26.83
N HIS A 233 -4.14 0.76 26.31
CA HIS A 233 -2.84 1.43 26.21
C HIS A 233 -2.90 2.51 25.12
N LEU A 234 -2.76 3.78 25.50
CA LEU A 234 -2.97 4.92 24.57
C LEU A 234 -2.10 4.82 23.31
N ALA A 235 -0.88 4.28 23.41
CA ALA A 235 -0.02 4.08 22.23
C ALA A 235 -0.67 3.15 21.19
N LEU A 236 -1.47 2.15 21.59
CA LEU A 236 -2.19 1.30 20.64
C LEU A 236 -3.29 2.07 19.91
N ARG A 237 -3.91 3.07 20.54
CA ARG A 237 -4.96 3.88 19.91
C ARG A 237 -4.38 4.93 18.96
N LEU A 238 -3.23 5.51 19.30
CA LEU A 238 -2.61 6.61 18.57
C LEU A 238 -1.60 6.13 17.52
N GLU A 239 -0.65 5.29 17.93
CA GLU A 239 0.46 4.81 17.09
C GLU A 239 0.17 3.44 16.48
N GLY A 240 -0.75 2.68 17.10
CA GLY A 240 -1.08 1.33 16.66
C GLY A 240 0.00 0.31 16.99
N CYS A 241 -0.16 -0.89 16.43
CA CYS A 241 0.77 -2.00 16.68
C CYS A 241 2.22 -1.66 16.25
N MET A 242 2.37 -0.84 15.21
CA MET A 242 3.67 -0.48 14.64
C MET A 242 4.45 0.58 15.42
N GLY A 243 3.85 1.21 16.43
CA GLY A 243 4.63 2.04 17.37
C GLY A 243 5.69 1.20 18.10
N CYS A 244 5.38 -0.08 18.34
CA CYS A 244 6.28 -1.01 19.01
C CYS A 244 6.82 -2.14 18.12
N HIS A 245 6.11 -2.51 17.05
CA HIS A 245 6.44 -3.69 16.23
C HIS A 245 6.87 -3.36 14.79
N LEU A 246 7.81 -4.16 14.27
CA LEU A 246 8.25 -4.20 12.88
C LEU A 246 7.70 -5.46 12.19
N PRO A 247 6.55 -5.38 11.49
CA PRO A 247 5.82 -6.56 11.04
C PRO A 247 6.58 -7.42 10.00
N HIS A 248 7.51 -6.85 9.24
CA HIS A 248 8.29 -7.62 8.28
C HIS A 248 9.49 -8.34 8.91
N GLY A 249 10.07 -7.78 9.97
CA GLY A 249 11.17 -8.41 10.67
C GLY A 249 11.96 -7.46 11.57
N SER A 250 12.63 -8.03 12.56
CA SER A 250 13.49 -7.32 13.50
C SER A 250 14.63 -8.21 13.97
N ASN A 251 15.74 -7.59 14.37
CA ASN A 251 16.78 -8.26 15.17
C ASN A 251 16.35 -8.48 16.62
N ASN A 252 15.28 -7.82 17.05
CA ASN A 252 14.79 -7.85 18.42
C ASN A 252 13.64 -8.87 18.56
N PRO A 253 13.62 -9.66 19.65
CA PRO A 253 12.54 -10.61 19.91
C PRO A 253 11.16 -9.95 19.84
N ARG A 254 10.14 -10.71 19.43
CA ARG A 254 8.75 -10.23 19.30
C ARG A 254 8.60 -9.06 18.31
N LEU A 255 9.51 -8.95 17.36
CA LEU A 255 9.48 -7.92 16.31
C LEU A 255 9.61 -6.50 16.84
N LEU A 256 10.24 -6.28 17.99
CA LEU A 256 10.27 -4.96 18.60
C LEU A 256 11.14 -3.96 17.83
N THR A 257 10.75 -2.69 17.83
CA THR A 257 11.52 -1.57 17.26
C THR A 257 12.79 -1.25 18.07
N ARG A 258 12.87 -1.72 19.31
CA ARG A 258 14.01 -1.55 20.23
C ARG A 258 14.46 -2.89 20.82
N SER A 259 15.77 -2.98 21.07
CA SER A 259 16.42 -4.15 21.68
C SER A 259 16.07 -4.33 23.15
N GLU A 260 15.94 -3.23 23.89
CA GLU A 260 15.63 -3.23 25.32
C GLU A 260 14.23 -2.66 25.60
N VAL A 261 13.45 -3.41 26.39
CA VAL A 261 12.08 -3.05 26.81
C VAL A 261 12.04 -1.65 27.44
N ARG A 262 13.00 -1.29 28.31
CA ARG A 262 13.03 0.06 28.90
C ARG A 262 13.04 1.16 27.87
N PHE A 263 13.83 1.03 26.80
CA PHE A 263 13.99 2.11 25.83
C PHE A 263 12.73 2.25 25.00
N LEU A 264 12.07 1.14 24.66
CA LEU A 264 10.77 1.18 24.02
C LEU A 264 9.74 1.94 24.87
N CYS A 265 9.63 1.63 26.16
CA CYS A 265 8.66 2.31 27.03
C CYS A 265 9.01 3.79 27.21
N LEU A 266 10.30 4.12 27.35
CA LEU A 266 10.76 5.49 27.63
C LEU A 266 10.66 6.44 26.44
N GLU A 267 10.34 5.96 25.24
CA GLU A 267 10.00 6.82 24.11
C GLU A 267 8.76 7.67 24.41
N CYS A 268 7.80 7.10 25.15
CA CYS A 268 6.59 7.81 25.58
C CYS A 268 6.58 8.10 27.09
N HIS A 269 7.13 7.20 27.91
CA HIS A 269 7.14 7.30 29.39
C HIS A 269 8.38 8.01 29.94
N SER A 270 8.94 8.96 29.18
CA SER A 270 10.03 9.79 29.68
C SER A 270 9.52 10.82 30.69
N ARG A 271 10.36 11.25 31.64
CA ARG A 271 10.07 12.42 32.50
C ARG A 271 10.45 13.75 31.83
N ILE A 272 10.68 13.75 30.52
CA ILE A 272 11.08 14.96 29.79
C ILE A 272 9.80 15.72 29.47
N VAL A 273 9.27 16.42 30.48
CA VAL A 273 8.35 17.53 30.27
C VAL A 273 9.17 18.76 29.89
N SER A 274 8.85 19.37 28.75
CA SER A 274 9.28 20.75 28.48
C SER A 274 8.78 21.65 29.61
N PRO A 275 9.57 22.60 30.13
CA PRO A 275 9.10 23.52 31.15
C PRO A 275 7.86 24.28 30.66
N GLY A 276 6.71 24.07 31.32
CA GLY A 276 5.48 24.80 31.05
C GLY A 276 4.47 24.14 30.10
N GLU A 277 4.74 22.93 29.58
CA GLU A 277 3.76 22.19 28.78
C GLU A 277 3.26 20.96 29.55
N GLU A 278 2.01 21.03 30.00
CA GLU A 278 1.33 19.96 30.72
C GLU A 278 0.77 18.92 29.73
N PHE A 279 1.66 18.27 28.97
CA PHE A 279 1.26 17.04 28.29
C PHE A 279 1.18 15.92 29.33
N PRO A 280 0.11 15.09 29.32
CA PRO A 280 -0.03 13.97 30.24
C PRO A 280 0.87 12.82 29.79
N THR A 281 2.17 13.08 29.63
CA THR A 281 3.15 12.01 29.58
C THR A 281 3.14 11.38 30.96
N VAL A 282 2.69 10.12 31.02
CA VAL A 282 2.74 9.30 32.24
C VAL A 282 4.21 8.99 32.47
N GLY A 283 4.96 9.98 33.00
CA GLY A 283 6.36 9.79 33.34
C GLY A 283 6.47 8.62 34.32
N THR A 284 7.53 7.83 34.19
CA THR A 284 7.80 6.73 35.13
C THR A 284 7.67 7.25 36.58
N PRO A 285 6.86 6.63 37.46
CA PRO A 285 6.65 7.12 38.82
C PRO A 285 7.97 7.35 39.57
N SER A 286 8.01 8.30 40.50
CA SER A 286 9.23 8.71 41.25
C SER A 286 10.04 7.54 41.81
N PHE A 287 9.38 6.45 42.21
CA PHE A 287 9.98 5.23 42.77
C PHE A 287 10.61 4.26 41.75
N HIS A 288 10.39 4.44 40.44
CA HIS A 288 11.04 3.65 39.39
C HIS A 288 12.47 4.13 39.15
N ASN A 289 13.41 3.63 39.96
CA ASN A 289 14.83 3.92 39.77
C ASN A 289 15.41 3.06 38.66
N LEU A 290 15.47 3.61 37.44
CA LEU A 290 15.99 2.93 36.24
C LEU A 290 17.48 2.54 36.33
N ASN A 291 18.22 3.03 37.33
CA ASN A 291 19.58 2.56 37.61
C ASN A 291 19.60 1.17 38.28
N GLN A 292 18.48 0.71 38.83
CA GLN A 292 18.35 -0.64 39.40
C GLN A 292 17.78 -1.61 38.37
N ALA A 293 18.42 -2.76 38.20
CA ALA A 293 18.04 -3.78 37.21
C ALA A 293 16.55 -4.19 37.31
N ARG A 294 15.99 -4.27 38.54
CA ARG A 294 14.57 -4.60 38.77
C ARG A 294 13.57 -3.68 38.06
N TYR A 295 13.95 -2.43 37.79
CA TYR A 295 13.08 -1.44 37.15
C TYR A 295 13.41 -1.21 35.66
N GLN A 296 14.39 -1.95 35.11
CA GLN A 296 14.76 -1.84 33.70
C GLN A 296 13.91 -2.73 32.77
N ASN A 297 13.16 -3.68 33.32
CA ASN A 297 12.26 -4.51 32.54
C ASN A 297 10.81 -4.27 32.99
N CYS A 298 10.18 -3.25 32.39
CA CYS A 298 8.85 -2.78 32.76
C CYS A 298 7.79 -3.88 32.73
N THR A 299 7.91 -4.81 31.76
CA THR A 299 6.96 -5.92 31.56
C THR A 299 7.11 -7.05 32.58
N THR A 300 7.98 -6.91 33.58
CA THR A 300 7.99 -7.80 34.76
C THR A 300 6.80 -7.54 35.67
N CYS A 301 6.33 -6.28 35.72
CA CYS A 301 5.18 -5.88 36.54
C CYS A 301 4.01 -5.45 35.65
N HIS A 302 4.27 -4.66 34.62
CA HIS A 302 3.27 -4.19 33.66
C HIS A 302 3.11 -5.22 32.53
N VAL A 303 2.44 -6.34 32.77
CA VAL A 303 2.37 -7.45 31.81
C VAL A 303 1.26 -7.27 30.75
N MET A 304 0.18 -6.56 31.08
CA MET A 304 -0.99 -6.36 30.22
C MET A 304 -0.86 -5.15 29.28
N ILE A 305 0.35 -4.91 28.72
CA ILE A 305 0.68 -3.71 27.93
C ILE A 305 -0.15 -3.51 26.66
N HIS A 306 -0.88 -4.53 26.22
CA HIS A 306 -1.78 -4.43 25.05
C HIS A 306 -3.20 -3.96 25.43
N GLY A 307 -3.45 -3.72 26.72
CA GLY A 307 -4.75 -3.36 27.28
C GLY A 307 -5.14 -4.32 28.41
N SER A 308 -5.86 -3.78 29.40
CA SER A 308 -6.30 -4.51 30.58
C SER A 308 -7.77 -4.21 30.89
N ASN A 309 -8.49 -5.19 31.42
CA ASN A 309 -9.85 -5.00 31.93
C ASN A 309 -9.91 -4.74 33.44
N ILE A 310 -8.76 -4.83 34.12
CA ILE A 310 -8.67 -4.89 35.58
C ILE A 310 -7.72 -3.85 36.18
N SER A 311 -6.76 -3.32 35.42
CA SER A 311 -5.74 -2.41 35.91
C SER A 311 -5.45 -1.31 34.89
N ASP A 312 -5.53 -0.06 35.34
CA ASP A 312 -5.17 1.16 34.59
C ASP A 312 -3.64 1.29 34.38
N VAL A 313 -2.86 0.54 35.15
CA VAL A 313 -1.40 0.43 35.03
C VAL A 313 -0.96 -0.94 34.47
N PHE A 314 -1.86 -1.72 33.89
CA PHE A 314 -1.53 -2.95 33.15
C PHE A 314 -0.86 -4.08 33.98
N PHE A 315 -1.22 -4.21 35.25
CA PHE A 315 -0.88 -5.40 36.03
C PHE A 315 -1.75 -6.61 35.64
N GLU A 316 -1.29 -7.81 36.03
CA GLU A 316 -2.07 -9.06 36.01
C GLU A 316 -2.93 -9.20 37.27
#